data_AF-A0A9X3WN25-F1
#
_entry.id   AF-A0A9X3WN25-F1
#
_cell.length_a   1.000
_cell.length_b   1.000
_cell.length_c   1.000
_cell.angle_alpha   90.00
_cell.angle_beta   90.00
_cell.angle_gamma   90.00
#
_symmetry.space_group_name_H-M   'P 1'
#
loop_
_entity.id
_entity.type
_entity.pdbx_description
1 polymer ?
#
loop_
_entity_poly.entity_id
_entity_poly.type
_entity_poly.pdbx_seq_one_letter_code
_entity_poly.pdbx_strand_id
1 'polypeptide(L)' 'MKDKINACCTNIESADSKEAIQKEVDEIKGCCSSMEPEKATEIQSCCTNIENSESKDEISKEIEKIRGCCS' A
#
# COMPACT_ATOMS: atom_id res chain seq x y z
N MET A 1 -11.14 0.69 8.72
CA MET A 1 -10.44 0.17 7.52
C MET A 1 -9.45 1.20 7.01
N LYS A 2 -9.89 2.43 6.75
CA LYS A 2 -9.05 3.60 6.43
C LYS A 2 -7.87 3.78 7.39
N ASP A 3 -8.09 3.67 8.71
CA ASP A 3 -7.03 3.82 9.71
C ASP A 3 -5.95 2.72 9.63
N LYS A 4 -6.34 1.49 9.27
CA LYS A 4 -5.40 0.38 9.10
C LYS A 4 -4.54 0.57 7.87
N ILE A 5 -5.15 0.92 6.73
CA ILE A 5 -4.42 1.17 5.50
C ILE A 5 -3.47 2.36 5.67
N ASN A 6 -3.90 3.44 6.33
CA ASN A 6 -3.03 4.58 6.62
C ASN A 6 -1.85 4.21 7.54
N ALA A 7 -2.08 3.34 8.53
CA ALA A 7 -1.01 2.83 9.38
C ALA A 7 0.00 2.01 8.58
N CYS A 8 -0.46 1.06 7.76
CA CYS A 8 0.40 0.28 6.88
C CYS A 8 1.20 1.17 5.92
N CYS A 9 0.55 2.19 5.33
CA CYS A 9 1.22 3.17 4.48
C CYS A 9 2.37 3.88 5.21
N THR A 10 2.13 4.32 6.45
CA THR A 10 3.13 5.01 7.28
C THR A 10 4.30 4.07 7.64
N ASN A 11 4.00 2.79 7.89
CA ASN A 11 5.00 1.77 8.18
C ASN A 11 5.86 1.48 6.94
N ILE A 12 5.28 1.43 5.74
CA ILE A 12 6.01 1.25 4.47
C ILE A 12 6.98 2.41 4.23
N GLU A 13 6.54 3.66 4.42
CA GLU A 13 7.41 4.84 4.25
C GLU A 13 8.61 4.83 5.22
N SER A 14 8.39 4.27 6.42
CA SER A 14 9.39 4.18 7.48
C SER A 14 10.19 2.87 7.47
N ALA A 15 9.88 1.95 6.55
CA ALA A 15 10.53 0.65 6.50
C ALA A 15 11.93 0.75 5.88
N ASP A 16 12.86 -0.01 6.48
CA ASP A 16 14.26 -0.10 6.02
C ASP A 16 14.59 -1.42 5.31
N SER A 17 13.61 -2.32 5.18
CA SER A 17 13.79 -3.61 4.52
C SER A 17 12.60 -3.96 3.63
N LYS A 18 12.88 -4.68 2.53
CA LYS A 18 11.84 -5.20 1.63
C LYS A 18 10.88 -6.13 2.36
N GLU A 19 11.35 -6.90 3.34
CA GLU A 19 10.52 -7.81 4.12
C GLU A 19 9.48 -7.06 4.97
N ALA A 20 9.87 -5.94 5.58
CA ALA A 20 8.95 -5.08 6.32
C ALA A 20 7.92 -4.42 5.38
N ILE A 21 8.37 -3.93 4.22
CA ILE A 21 7.47 -3.38 3.20
C ILE A 21 6.45 -4.44 2.75
N GLN A 22 6.92 -5.65 2.45
CA GLN A 22 6.09 -6.72 1.92
C GLN A 22 5.02 -7.17 2.93
N LYS A 23 5.37 -7.27 4.21
CA LYS A 23 4.43 -7.56 5.29
C LYS A 23 3.29 -6.53 5.35
N GLU A 24 3.61 -5.24 5.28
CA GLU A 24 2.61 -4.18 5.33
C GLU A 24 1.77 -4.11 4.05
N VAL A 25 2.37 -4.41 2.90
CA VAL A 25 1.65 -4.53 1.61
C VAL A 25 0.62 -5.67 1.66
N ASP A 26 0.96 -6.83 2.23
CA ASP A 26 0.03 -7.94 2.42
C ASP A 26 -1.15 -7.55 3.32
N GLU A 27 -0.89 -6.81 4.41
CA GLU A 27 -1.95 -6.26 5.27
C GLU A 27 -2.88 -5.31 4.50
N ILE A 28 -2.34 -4.46 3.61
CA ILE A 28 -3.14 -3.58 2.74
C ILE A 28 -4.01 -4.41 1.79
N LYS A 29 -3.44 -5.42 1.11
CA LYS A 29 -4.20 -6.32 0.21
C LYS A 29 -5.33 -7.04 0.95
N GLY A 30 -5.05 -7.50 2.17
CA GLY A 30 -6.05 -8.10 3.06
C GLY A 30 -7.19 -7.14 3.40
N CYS A 31 -6.87 -5.89 3.73
CA CYS A 31 -7.88 -4.86 4.00
C CYS A 31 -8.72 -4.53 2.75
N CYS A 32 -8.13 -4.55 1.56
CA CYS A 32 -8.80 -4.21 0.31
C CYS A 32 -9.77 -5.28 -0.19
N SER A 33 -9.69 -6.51 0.31
CA SER A 33 -10.58 -7.62 -0.06
C SER A 33 -12.06 -7.34 0.27
N SER A 34 -12.33 -6.35 1.12
CA SER A 34 -13.69 -5.91 1.50
C SER A 34 -14.13 -4.58 0.84
N MET A 35 -13.33 -4.04 -0.10
CA MET A 35 -13.63 -2.80 -0.81
C MET A 35 -14.31 -3.05 -2.16
N GLU A 36 -14.82 -1.99 -2.78
CA GLU A 36 -15.34 -2.05 -4.15
C GLU A 36 -14.27 -2.54 -5.13
N PRO A 37 -14.62 -3.38 -6.12
CA PRO A 37 -13.65 -4.06 -6.98
C PRO A 37 -12.76 -3.10 -7.78
N GLU A 38 -13.26 -1.94 -8.18
CA GLU A 38 -12.47 -0.91 -8.86
C GLU A 38 -11.36 -0.37 -7.95
N LYS A 39 -11.71 0.02 -6.72
CA LYS A 39 -10.75 0.51 -5.72
C LYS A 39 -9.76 -0.58 -5.30
N ALA A 40 -10.25 -1.81 -5.12
CA ALA A 40 -9.40 -2.95 -4.78
C ALA A 40 -8.36 -3.22 -5.87
N THR A 41 -8.75 -3.13 -7.15
CA THR A 41 -7.85 -3.29 -8.30
C THR A 41 -6.78 -2.20 -8.32
N GLU A 42 -7.17 -0.94 -8.10
CA GLU A 42 -6.23 0.18 -8.06
C GLU A 42 -5.21 0.02 -6.92
N ILE A 43 -5.66 -0.35 -5.72
CA ILE A 43 -4.77 -0.59 -4.58
C ILE A 43 -3.86 -1.80 -4.82
N GLN A 44 -4.36 -2.89 -5.42
CA GLN A 44 -3.52 -4.05 -5.77
C GLN A 44 -2.42 -3.69 -6.78
N SER A 45 -2.72 -2.82 -7.74
CA SER A 45 -1.72 -2.30 -8.68
C SER A 45 -0.64 -1.49 -7.95
N CYS A 46 -1.06 -0.57 -7.06
CA CYS A 46 -0.12 0.21 -6.25
C CYS A 46 0.76 -0.69 -5.36
N CYS A 47 0.16 -1.70 -4.73
CA CYS A 47 0.89 -2.68 -3.92
C CYS A 47 1.95 -3.43 -4.75
N THR A 48 1.60 -3.84 -5.97
CA THR A 48 2.53 -4.51 -6.89
C THR A 48 3.68 -3.59 -7.28
N ASN A 49 3.39 -2.31 -7.54
CA ASN A 49 4.43 -1.32 -7.84
C ASN A 49 5.37 -1.09 -6.65
N ILE A 50 4.84 -1.03 -5.42
CA ILE A 50 5.65 -0.93 -4.19
C ILE A 50 6.60 -2.13 -4.06
N GLU A 51 6.11 -3.36 -4.29
CA GLU A 51 6.94 -4.58 -4.19
C GLU A 51 8.07 -4.64 -5.23
N ASN A 52 7.82 -4.09 -6.42
CA ASN A 52 8.80 -4.07 -7.51
C ASN A 52 9.71 -2.84 -7.49
N SER A 53 9.36 -1.81 -6.72
CA SER A 53 10.14 -0.58 -6.69
C SER A 53 11.44 -0.75 -5.91
N GLU A 54 12.49 -0.09 -6.42
CA GLU A 54 13.80 -0.01 -5.79
C GLU A 54 14.07 1.38 -5.19
N SER A 55 13.13 2.32 -5.36
CA SER A 55 13.25 3.71 -4.94
C SER A 55 12.17 4.10 -3.94
N LYS A 56 12.57 4.73 -2.83
CA LYS A 56 11.62 5.26 -1.85
C LYS A 56 10.68 6.32 -2.46
N ASP A 57 11.14 7.09 -3.45
CA ASP A 57 10.30 8.08 -4.16
C ASP A 57 9.12 7.46 -4.91
N GLU A 58 9.34 6.33 -5.56
CA GLU A 58 8.27 5.61 -6.26
C GLU A 58 7.31 4.95 -5.27
N ILE A 59 7.84 4.34 -4.22
CA ILE A 59 7.04 3.80 -3.12
C ILE A 59 6.12 4.90 -2.54
N SER A 60 6.66 6.08 -2.23
CA SER A 60 5.87 7.20 -1.70
C SER A 60 4.73 7.64 -2.63
N LYS A 61 4.97 7.69 -3.94
CA LYS A 61 3.91 8.03 -4.93
C LYS A 61 2.78 7.02 -4.93
N GLU A 62 3.10 5.72 -4.85
CA GLU A 62 2.09 4.68 -4.79
C GLU A 62 1.33 4.71 -3.45
N ILE A 63 2.01 5.03 -2.35
CA ILE A 63 1.41 5.23 -1.03
C ILE A 63 0.38 6.37 -1.04
N GLU A 64 0.70 7.51 -1.67
CA GLU A 64 -0.24 8.62 -1.81
C GLU A 64 -1.51 8.22 -2.59
N LYS A 65 -1.35 7.42 -3.66
CA LYS A 65 -2.49 6.87 -4.41
C LYS A 65 -3.36 5.98 -3.53
N ILE A 66 -2.77 5.06 -2.77
CA ILE A 66 -3.50 4.16 -1.85
C ILE A 66 -4.30 4.96 -0.82
N ARG A 67 -3.70 6.01 -0.25
CA ARG A 67 -4.38 6.94 0.67
C ARG A 67 -5.57 7.64 -0.02
N GLY A 68 -5.39 8.03 -1.28
CA GLY A 68 -6.44 8.59 -2.14
C GLY A 68 -7.62 7.63 -2.35
N CYS A 69 -7.37 6.35 -2.63
CA CYS A 69 -8.42 5.33 -2.82
C CYS A 69 -9.31 5.12 -1.58
N CYS A 70 -8.73 5.33 -0.40
CA CYS A 70 -9.40 5.13 0.89
C CYS A 70 -10.06 6.41 1.44
N SER A 71 -10.12 7.47 0.64
CA SER A 71 -10.70 8.78 1.01
C SER A 71 -12.19 8.73 1.25
#